data_AF-A0A7U9HAN5-F1
#
_entry.id   AF-A0A7U9HAN5-F1
#
_cell.length_a   1.000
_cell.length_b   1.000
_cell.length_c   1.000
_cell.angle_alpha   90.00
_cell.angle_beta   90.00
_cell.angle_gamma   90.00
#
_symmetry.space_group_name_H-M   'P 1'
#
loop_
_entity.id
_entity.type
_entity.pdbx_description
1 polymer ?
#
loop_
_entity_poly.entity_id
_entity_poly.type
_entity_poly.pdbx_seq_one_letter_code
_entity_poly.pdbx_strand_id
1 'polypeptide(L)'
;MKKNMRRSALVVCAAASALGLAAVPSSAVPSTVWTVNPSPAAFKAVNVGNIVLTATIPMTCTTSTAAGTMASATGNPGDVADITTMNFGASGSPCTSVLGNVTTTSVTPWDVIALDYNSSTGVTKGYVGNVKANVTAGACKFTVTGKASGTYTNSTGILAINSTAGELAVSNPVNCGAIVTPTTKPTFKGNYAVTVASTGAIPTIVGSNP
;
A
#
# COMPACT_ATOMS: atom_id res chain seq x y z
N MET A 1 3.52 -77.83 -31.61
CA MET A 1 4.69 -77.03 -31.22
C MET A 1 4.62 -75.67 -31.88
N LYS A 2 5.10 -74.63 -31.17
CA LYS A 2 5.32 -73.22 -31.57
C LYS A 2 4.22 -72.20 -31.20
N LYS A 3 4.53 -71.54 -30.07
CA LYS A 3 3.99 -70.29 -29.50
C LYS A 3 4.18 -69.12 -30.48
N ASN A 4 3.38 -68.05 -30.31
CA ASN A 4 3.88 -66.67 -30.06
C ASN A 4 2.74 -65.66 -29.83
N MET A 5 2.47 -65.41 -28.54
CA MET A 5 2.37 -64.11 -27.87
C MET A 5 2.37 -62.83 -28.76
N ARG A 6 1.27 -62.05 -28.73
CA ARG A 6 1.33 -60.57 -28.76
C ARG A 6 0.20 -59.96 -27.91
N ARG A 7 0.63 -59.20 -26.90
CA ARG A 7 -0.18 -58.28 -26.08
C ARG A 7 -0.55 -57.07 -26.94
N SER A 8 -1.78 -56.60 -26.85
CA SER A 8 -2.15 -55.23 -27.23
C SER A 8 -3.14 -54.73 -26.20
N ALA A 9 -2.67 -53.77 -25.40
CA ALA A 9 -3.42 -53.10 -24.37
C ALA A 9 -4.51 -52.24 -25.01
N LEU A 10 -5.77 -52.53 -24.70
CA LEU A 10 -6.88 -51.64 -24.97
C LEU A 10 -7.00 -50.68 -23.78
N VAL A 11 -6.50 -49.47 -23.98
CA VAL A 11 -6.84 -48.30 -23.18
C VAL A 11 -7.92 -47.55 -23.95
N VAL A 12 -9.15 -47.50 -23.45
CA VAL A 12 -10.17 -46.56 -23.92
C VAL A 12 -10.90 -45.97 -22.71
N CYS A 13 -10.90 -44.63 -22.71
CA CYS A 13 -11.23 -43.72 -21.63
C CYS A 13 -12.68 -43.78 -21.15
N ALA A 14 -12.87 -43.72 -19.83
CA ALA A 14 -14.13 -43.32 -19.21
C ALA A 14 -14.22 -41.79 -19.24
N ALA A 15 -15.13 -41.25 -20.05
CA ALA A 15 -15.49 -39.84 -20.02
C ALA A 15 -16.44 -39.59 -18.84
N ALA A 16 -15.90 -39.17 -17.70
CA ALA A 16 -16.69 -38.60 -16.62
C ALA A 16 -16.92 -37.10 -16.93
N SER A 17 -18.16 -36.76 -17.27
CA SER A 17 -18.62 -35.38 -17.37
C SER A 17 -18.59 -34.73 -15.99
N ALA A 18 -17.50 -34.04 -15.66
CA ALA A 18 -17.44 -33.16 -14.51
C ALA A 18 -18.30 -31.92 -14.80
N LEU A 19 -19.45 -31.83 -14.14
CA LEU A 19 -20.25 -30.62 -14.03
C LEU A 19 -19.35 -29.53 -13.43
N GLY A 20 -18.85 -28.65 -14.29
CA GLY A 20 -18.13 -27.45 -13.85
C GLY A 20 -19.11 -26.56 -13.10
N LEU A 21 -19.06 -26.60 -11.76
CA LEU A 21 -19.58 -25.51 -10.95
C LEU A 21 -18.77 -24.28 -11.34
N ALA A 22 -19.33 -23.47 -12.22
CA ALA A 22 -18.91 -22.09 -12.36
C ALA A 22 -19.17 -21.44 -11.00
N ALA A 23 -18.13 -21.37 -10.17
CA ALA A 23 -18.10 -20.53 -8.99
C ALA A 23 -18.27 -19.10 -9.50
N VAL A 24 -19.52 -18.64 -9.58
CA VAL A 24 -19.81 -17.22 -9.72
C VAL A 24 -19.08 -16.52 -8.57
N PRO A 25 -18.30 -15.45 -8.82
CA PRO A 25 -17.69 -14.71 -7.73
C PRO A 25 -18.85 -14.22 -6.85
N SER A 26 -18.90 -14.70 -5.61
CA SER A 26 -19.79 -14.16 -4.61
C SER A 26 -19.57 -12.66 -4.60
N SER A 27 -20.60 -11.89 -4.93
CA SER A 27 -20.55 -10.43 -4.87
C SER A 27 -20.43 -10.10 -3.38
N ALA A 28 -19.21 -9.98 -2.88
CA ALA A 28 -18.96 -9.64 -1.50
C ALA A 28 -19.58 -8.26 -1.25
N VAL A 29 -20.54 -8.22 -0.31
CA VAL A 29 -21.13 -6.95 0.11
C VAL A 29 -20.00 -6.11 0.71
N PRO A 30 -19.84 -4.84 0.30
CA PRO A 30 -18.73 -4.02 0.80
C PRO A 30 -18.79 -3.89 2.32
N SER A 31 -17.63 -3.90 2.98
CA SER A 31 -17.54 -3.66 4.42
C SER A 31 -18.06 -2.27 4.77
N THR A 32 -18.84 -2.15 5.85
CA THR A 32 -19.39 -0.88 6.36
C THR A 32 -19.06 -0.67 7.84
N VAL A 33 -18.49 -1.67 8.52
CA VAL A 33 -17.97 -1.57 9.88
C VAL A 33 -16.51 -2.00 9.87
N TRP A 34 -15.65 -1.22 10.50
CA TRP A 34 -14.20 -1.43 10.55
C TRP A 34 -13.75 -1.55 12.00
N THR A 35 -13.32 -2.75 12.39
CA THR A 35 -12.76 -3.01 13.72
C THR A 35 -11.25 -2.96 13.67
N VAL A 36 -10.66 -1.99 14.38
CA VAL A 36 -9.22 -1.90 14.59
C VAL A 36 -8.90 -2.47 15.97
N ASN A 37 -7.84 -3.26 16.09
CA ASN A 37 -7.40 -3.79 17.39
C ASN A 37 -5.87 -3.64 17.57
N PRO A 38 -5.42 -3.05 18.70
CA PRO A 38 -6.21 -2.31 19.70
C PRO A 38 -6.84 -1.02 19.15
N SER A 39 -7.93 -0.55 19.76
CA SER A 39 -8.60 0.70 19.38
C SER A 39 -9.22 1.42 20.59
N PRO A 40 -9.05 2.74 20.73
CA PRO A 40 -8.06 3.56 20.01
C PRO A 40 -6.64 3.24 20.51
N ALA A 41 -5.63 3.40 19.66
CA ALA A 41 -4.24 3.26 20.07
C ALA A 41 -3.27 4.04 19.19
N ALA A 42 -2.10 4.38 19.73
CA ALA A 42 -1.02 4.98 18.97
C ALA A 42 -0.26 3.89 18.18
N PHE A 43 0.14 4.21 16.95
CA PHE A 43 0.98 3.35 16.13
C PHE A 43 2.30 4.03 15.75
N LYS A 44 3.27 3.20 15.38
CA LYS A 44 4.49 3.60 14.68
C LYS A 44 4.63 2.76 13.43
N ALA A 45 5.24 3.31 12.40
CA ALA A 45 5.54 2.59 11.17
C ALA A 45 6.96 2.90 10.71
N VAL A 46 7.67 1.87 10.23
CA VAL A 46 9.03 1.99 9.70
C VAL A 46 9.08 1.32 8.33
N ASN A 47 9.77 1.94 7.37
CA ASN A 47 9.90 1.35 6.05
C ASN A 47 10.60 -0.02 6.09
N VAL A 48 10.15 -0.93 5.25
CA VAL A 48 10.79 -2.22 4.98
C VAL A 48 11.37 -2.17 3.57
N GLY A 49 12.70 -2.22 3.48
CA GLY A 49 13.39 -1.96 2.23
C GLY A 49 13.28 -0.49 1.80
N ASN A 50 13.47 -0.22 0.52
CA ASN A 50 13.44 1.14 0.01
C ASN A 50 12.01 1.61 -0.25
N ILE A 51 11.80 2.91 -0.06
CA ILE A 51 10.62 3.61 -0.58
C ILE A 51 11.06 4.52 -1.72
N VAL A 52 10.19 4.71 -2.69
CA VAL A 52 10.49 5.47 -3.91
C VAL A 52 9.32 6.38 -4.27
N LEU A 53 9.58 7.68 -4.29
CA LEU A 53 8.74 8.66 -4.98
C LEU A 53 9.31 8.86 -6.38
N THR A 54 8.50 8.67 -7.42
CA THR A 54 8.91 8.90 -8.80
C THR A 54 8.13 10.07 -9.37
N ALA A 55 8.80 11.19 -9.62
CA ALA A 55 8.25 12.35 -10.32
C ALA A 55 9.13 12.59 -11.56
N THR A 56 8.92 11.77 -12.59
CA THR A 56 9.82 11.58 -13.77
C THR A 56 11.15 10.92 -13.43
N ILE A 57 11.80 11.37 -12.35
CA ILE A 57 13.00 10.78 -11.78
C ILE A 57 12.66 10.05 -10.46
N PRO A 58 13.31 8.92 -10.17
CA PRO A 58 13.16 8.24 -8.89
C PRO A 58 13.90 9.01 -7.79
N MET A 59 13.24 9.13 -6.65
CA MET A 59 13.80 9.63 -5.39
C MET A 59 13.62 8.51 -4.36
N THR A 60 14.72 7.96 -3.89
CA THR A 60 14.74 6.76 -3.06
C THR A 60 15.12 7.12 -1.63
N CYS A 61 14.38 6.62 -0.66
CA CYS A 61 14.76 6.68 0.76
C CYS A 61 14.97 5.26 1.30
N THR A 62 16.07 5.07 2.01
CA THR A 62 16.37 3.84 2.77
C THR A 62 15.82 3.88 4.19
N THR A 63 15.45 5.08 4.67
CA THR A 63 14.86 5.30 5.99
C THR A 63 13.63 6.19 5.86
N SER A 64 12.57 5.82 6.56
CA SER A 64 11.33 6.57 6.66
C SER A 64 10.48 6.03 7.79
N THR A 65 9.89 6.94 8.56
CA THR A 65 9.10 6.60 9.73
C THR A 65 7.82 7.39 9.76
N ALA A 66 6.73 6.76 10.14
CA ALA A 66 5.45 7.41 10.39
C ALA A 66 4.97 7.11 11.81
N ALA A 67 4.14 7.98 12.36
CA ALA A 67 3.45 7.75 13.62
C ALA A 67 2.09 8.44 13.63
N GLY A 68 1.19 7.94 14.47
CA GLY A 68 -0.19 8.42 14.48
C GLY A 68 -1.08 7.67 15.46
N THR A 69 -2.38 7.81 15.27
CA THR A 69 -3.43 7.15 16.05
C THR A 69 -4.34 6.33 15.14
N MET A 70 -4.72 5.14 15.57
CA MET A 70 -5.66 4.26 14.86
C MET A 70 -6.90 4.02 15.71
N ALA A 71 -8.06 3.89 15.07
CA ALA A 71 -9.35 3.70 15.72
C ALA A 71 -10.33 2.93 14.81
N SER A 72 -11.26 2.21 15.43
CA SER A 72 -12.39 1.59 14.73
C SER A 72 -13.30 2.66 14.13
N ALA A 73 -13.94 2.34 13.00
CA ALA A 73 -14.76 3.26 12.24
C ALA A 73 -15.99 2.57 11.62
N THR A 74 -16.89 3.39 11.09
CA THR A 74 -18.06 2.95 10.31
C THR A 74 -18.10 3.68 8.98
N GLY A 75 -18.82 3.13 8.01
CA GLY A 75 -18.92 3.66 6.65
C GLY A 75 -18.04 2.94 5.63
N ASN A 76 -18.28 3.25 4.37
CA ASN A 76 -17.43 2.86 3.25
C ASN A 76 -17.31 4.04 2.27
N PRO A 77 -16.16 4.73 2.20
CA PRO A 77 -14.91 4.49 2.94
C PRO A 77 -15.03 4.62 4.47
N GLY A 78 -14.13 3.95 5.21
CA GLY A 78 -13.96 4.13 6.66
C GLY A 78 -12.55 4.65 7.00
N ASP A 79 -12.46 5.70 7.82
CA ASP A 79 -11.19 6.25 8.27
C ASP A 79 -10.69 5.52 9.53
N VAL A 80 -9.61 4.76 9.40
CA VAL A 80 -9.15 3.83 10.43
C VAL A 80 -7.86 4.27 11.13
N ALA A 81 -7.19 5.32 10.64
CA ALA A 81 -6.05 5.92 11.32
C ALA A 81 -5.66 7.31 10.79
N ASP A 82 -5.13 8.15 11.67
CA ASP A 82 -4.51 9.43 11.35
C ASP A 82 -2.98 9.34 11.48
N ILE A 83 -2.25 9.64 10.41
CA ILE A 83 -0.80 9.83 10.43
C ILE A 83 -0.50 11.28 10.80
N THR A 84 -0.03 11.50 12.04
CA THR A 84 0.28 12.84 12.55
C THR A 84 1.75 13.22 12.36
N THR A 85 2.63 12.23 12.15
CA THR A 85 4.05 12.44 11.87
C THR A 85 4.49 11.57 10.70
N MET A 86 5.23 12.15 9.76
CA MET A 86 5.80 11.45 8.61
C MET A 86 7.17 12.02 8.24
N ASN A 87 8.21 11.20 8.36
CA ASN A 87 9.59 11.54 8.03
C ASN A 87 10.13 10.67 6.88
N PHE A 88 10.85 11.32 5.97
CA PHE A 88 11.52 10.68 4.83
C PHE A 88 13.01 11.01 4.91
N GLY A 89 13.84 9.98 4.98
CA GLY A 89 15.27 10.11 5.24
C GLY A 89 15.59 10.52 6.67
N ALA A 90 16.89 10.55 6.96
CA ALA A 90 17.47 11.06 8.20
C ALA A 90 18.73 11.87 7.87
N SER A 91 19.24 12.69 8.80
CA SER A 91 20.45 13.50 8.57
C SER A 91 21.68 12.67 8.15
N GLY A 92 21.83 11.46 8.68
CA GLY A 92 22.88 10.51 8.29
C GLY A 92 22.52 9.56 7.14
N SER A 93 21.27 9.60 6.66
CA SER A 93 20.78 8.76 5.57
C SER A 93 19.67 9.49 4.79
N PRO A 94 20.01 10.58 4.08
CA PRO A 94 19.03 11.35 3.33
C PRO A 94 18.47 10.51 2.19
N CYS A 95 17.27 10.84 1.74
CA CYS A 95 16.78 10.32 0.47
C CYS A 95 17.70 10.82 -0.66
N THR A 96 17.81 10.05 -1.74
CA THR A 96 18.71 10.36 -2.86
C THR A 96 17.99 10.28 -4.19
N SER A 97 18.49 11.04 -5.15
CA SER A 97 18.09 10.99 -6.55
C SER A 97 19.31 11.29 -7.44
N VAL A 98 19.15 11.16 -8.74
CA VAL A 98 20.15 11.56 -9.74
C VAL A 98 20.48 13.07 -9.69
N LEU A 99 19.60 13.87 -9.06
CA LEU A 99 19.82 15.30 -8.82
C LEU A 99 20.51 15.62 -7.47
N GLY A 100 20.87 14.59 -6.69
CA GLY A 100 21.51 14.72 -5.37
C GLY A 100 20.57 14.36 -4.22
N ASN A 101 20.85 14.92 -3.04
CA ASN A 101 20.05 14.68 -1.85
C ASN A 101 18.63 15.23 -2.01
N VAL A 102 17.67 14.45 -1.52
CA VAL A 102 16.25 14.80 -1.51
C VAL A 102 15.82 15.05 -0.09
N THR A 103 15.25 16.22 0.18
CA THR A 103 14.61 16.54 1.44
C THR A 103 13.10 16.63 1.22
N THR A 104 12.35 16.10 2.18
CA THR A 104 10.90 16.13 2.15
C THR A 104 10.37 16.61 3.48
N THR A 105 9.43 17.56 3.44
CA THR A 105 8.70 18.05 4.60
C THR A 105 7.23 17.72 4.44
N SER A 106 6.76 16.75 5.21
CA SER A 106 5.35 16.34 5.24
C SER A 106 4.50 17.40 5.94
N VAL A 107 3.29 17.63 5.43
CA VAL A 107 2.26 18.46 6.06
C VAL A 107 1.14 17.51 6.49
N THR A 108 1.09 17.18 7.77
CA THR A 108 0.14 16.25 8.41
C THR A 108 -1.02 17.02 9.05
N PRO A 109 -2.17 16.37 9.37
CA PRO A 109 -2.45 14.92 9.31
C PRO A 109 -2.70 14.36 7.90
N TRP A 110 -2.43 13.07 7.72
CA TRP A 110 -2.87 12.26 6.58
C TRP A 110 -3.77 11.12 7.08
N ASP A 111 -4.77 10.74 6.31
CA ASP A 111 -5.79 9.78 6.76
C ASP A 111 -5.47 8.40 6.19
N VAL A 112 -5.79 7.32 6.89
CA VAL A 112 -5.69 5.94 6.40
C VAL A 112 -7.10 5.43 6.19
N ILE A 113 -7.50 5.35 4.94
CA ILE A 113 -8.86 5.01 4.55
C ILE A 113 -8.96 3.56 4.11
N ALA A 114 -9.84 2.79 4.75
CA ALA A 114 -10.17 1.42 4.40
C ALA A 114 -11.40 1.37 3.47
N LEU A 115 -11.35 0.49 2.47
CA LEU A 115 -12.38 0.37 1.42
C LEU A 115 -12.94 -1.05 1.29
N ASP A 116 -12.07 -2.05 1.37
CA ASP A 116 -12.42 -3.45 1.15
C ASP A 116 -11.59 -4.38 2.05
N TYR A 117 -12.17 -5.49 2.49
CA TYR A 117 -11.52 -6.45 3.38
C TYR A 117 -11.75 -7.88 2.90
N ASN A 118 -10.65 -8.63 2.72
CA ASN A 118 -10.70 -10.05 2.40
C ASN A 118 -10.45 -10.87 3.67
N SER A 119 -11.52 -11.41 4.26
CA SER A 119 -11.47 -12.21 5.48
C SER A 119 -10.67 -13.51 5.35
N SER A 120 -10.58 -14.08 4.15
CA SER A 120 -9.79 -15.30 3.91
C SER A 120 -8.28 -15.04 3.95
N THR A 121 -7.84 -13.80 3.70
CA THR A 121 -6.41 -13.43 3.64
C THR A 121 -6.01 -12.45 4.73
N GLY A 122 -6.98 -11.83 5.42
CA GLY A 122 -6.73 -10.77 6.39
C GLY A 122 -6.19 -9.48 5.76
N VAL A 123 -6.45 -9.26 4.47
CA VAL A 123 -5.95 -8.10 3.71
C VAL A 123 -7.03 -7.04 3.62
N THR A 124 -6.67 -5.81 4.03
CA THR A 124 -7.47 -4.61 3.84
C THR A 124 -6.91 -3.82 2.66
N LYS A 125 -7.76 -3.44 1.70
CA LYS A 125 -7.42 -2.49 0.64
C LYS A 125 -7.89 -1.09 1.04
N GLY A 126 -7.10 -0.10 0.66
CA GLY A 126 -7.36 1.28 1.04
C GLY A 126 -6.40 2.26 0.40
N TYR A 127 -6.32 3.45 0.98
CA TYR A 127 -5.35 4.47 0.58
C TYR A 127 -4.97 5.35 1.76
N VAL A 128 -3.80 5.97 1.68
CA VAL A 128 -3.44 7.12 2.51
C VAL A 128 -3.97 8.38 1.81
N GLY A 129 -4.90 9.09 2.45
CA GLY A 129 -5.52 10.33 1.98
C GLY A 129 -4.83 11.58 2.51
N ASN A 130 -5.23 12.76 2.00
CA ASN A 130 -4.69 14.06 2.40
C ASN A 130 -3.15 14.17 2.34
N VAL A 131 -2.50 13.34 1.51
CA VAL A 131 -1.06 13.35 1.36
C VAL A 131 -0.67 14.74 0.88
N LYS A 132 0.22 15.39 1.62
CA LYS A 132 0.83 16.67 1.25
C LYS A 132 2.26 16.71 1.73
N ALA A 133 3.20 16.91 0.80
CA ALA A 133 4.62 16.98 1.11
C ALA A 133 5.33 17.98 0.21
N ASN A 134 6.22 18.79 0.81
CA ASN A 134 7.12 19.67 0.06
C ASN A 134 8.43 18.92 -0.19
N VAL A 135 8.80 18.76 -1.45
CA VAL A 135 9.97 18.00 -1.90
C VAL A 135 11.00 18.95 -2.47
N THR A 136 12.26 18.75 -2.11
CA THR A 136 13.41 19.44 -2.70
C THR A 136 14.43 18.41 -3.15
N ALA A 137 14.77 18.39 -4.42
CA ALA A 137 15.81 17.56 -5.02
C ALA A 137 16.83 18.46 -5.74
N GLY A 138 17.99 18.69 -5.11
CA GLY A 138 18.93 19.70 -5.57
C GLY A 138 18.28 21.09 -5.60
N ALA A 139 18.27 21.74 -6.78
CA ALA A 139 17.61 23.04 -6.97
C ALA A 139 16.09 22.93 -7.20
N CYS A 140 15.59 21.77 -7.65
CA CYS A 140 14.19 21.56 -7.97
C CYS A 140 13.36 21.41 -6.70
N LYS A 141 12.31 22.23 -6.57
CA LYS A 141 11.36 22.21 -5.45
C LYS A 141 9.95 22.07 -5.98
N PHE A 142 9.11 21.28 -5.32
CA PHE A 142 7.71 21.13 -5.68
C PHE A 142 6.91 20.57 -4.50
N THR A 143 5.59 20.71 -4.56
CA THR A 143 4.68 20.11 -3.59
C THR A 143 3.96 18.94 -4.24
N VAL A 144 3.93 17.81 -3.55
CA VAL A 144 3.11 16.65 -3.91
C VAL A 144 1.86 16.64 -3.06
N THR A 145 0.69 16.51 -3.70
CA THR A 145 -0.60 16.38 -3.01
C THR A 145 -1.43 15.23 -3.57
N GLY A 146 -2.29 14.61 -2.75
CA GLY A 146 -3.33 13.71 -3.22
C GLY A 146 -3.55 12.52 -2.30
N LYS A 147 -3.64 11.33 -2.89
CA LYS A 147 -3.75 10.05 -2.17
C LYS A 147 -2.72 9.04 -2.65
N ALA A 148 -2.47 8.01 -1.86
CA ALA A 148 -1.62 6.90 -2.25
C ALA A 148 -2.29 5.56 -1.90
N SER A 149 -2.71 4.81 -2.92
CA SER A 149 -3.34 3.51 -2.72
C SER A 149 -2.37 2.47 -2.14
N GLY A 150 -2.91 1.54 -1.34
CA GLY A 150 -2.14 0.48 -0.73
C GLY A 150 -2.97 -0.63 -0.11
N THR A 151 -2.28 -1.60 0.46
CA THR A 151 -2.89 -2.74 1.15
C THR A 151 -2.23 -2.97 2.51
N TYR A 152 -3.04 -3.23 3.53
CA TYR A 152 -2.58 -3.65 4.84
C TYR A 152 -2.85 -5.13 5.06
N THR A 153 -1.86 -5.88 5.57
CA THR A 153 -1.98 -7.32 5.79
C THR A 153 -1.82 -7.66 7.27
N ASN A 154 -2.90 -8.10 7.92
CA ASN A 154 -2.94 -8.37 9.37
C ASN A 154 -1.87 -9.37 9.84
N SER A 155 -1.55 -10.39 9.03
CA SER A 155 -0.58 -11.43 9.42
C SER A 155 0.87 -10.95 9.46
N THR A 156 1.18 -9.87 8.75
CA THR A 156 2.56 -9.35 8.64
C THR A 156 2.72 -7.94 9.21
N GLY A 157 1.62 -7.23 9.44
CA GLY A 157 1.63 -5.84 9.86
C GLY A 157 2.16 -4.87 8.80
N ILE A 158 2.26 -5.32 7.53
CA ILE A 158 2.80 -4.50 6.45
C ILE A 158 1.69 -3.69 5.78
N LEU A 159 1.88 -2.38 5.74
CA LEU A 159 1.20 -1.47 4.84
C LEU A 159 2.04 -1.31 3.56
N ALA A 160 1.62 -1.96 2.49
CA ALA A 160 2.26 -1.89 1.18
C ALA A 160 1.60 -0.77 0.35
N ILE A 161 2.27 0.36 0.23
CA ILE A 161 1.84 1.48 -0.61
C ILE A 161 2.36 1.26 -2.03
N ASN A 162 1.46 1.34 -3.00
CA ASN A 162 1.76 1.20 -4.42
C ASN A 162 0.85 2.13 -5.21
N SER A 163 1.09 3.44 -5.06
CA SER A 163 0.27 4.45 -5.70
C SER A 163 0.40 4.37 -7.22
N THR A 164 -0.67 4.77 -7.90
CA THR A 164 -0.73 4.81 -9.37
C THR A 164 -0.65 6.23 -9.90
N ALA A 165 -0.29 6.37 -11.17
CA ALA A 165 -0.17 7.68 -11.80
C ALA A 165 -1.54 8.38 -11.83
N GLY A 166 -1.60 9.59 -11.29
CA GLY A 166 -2.82 10.39 -11.18
C GLY A 166 -3.44 10.40 -9.77
N GLU A 167 -2.95 9.58 -8.84
CA GLU A 167 -3.36 9.67 -7.43
C GLU A 167 -2.64 10.81 -6.70
N LEU A 168 -1.42 11.09 -7.12
CA LEU A 168 -0.62 12.22 -6.65
C LEU A 168 -0.49 13.24 -7.78
N ALA A 169 -0.46 14.52 -7.40
CA ALA A 169 -0.30 15.66 -8.28
C ALA A 169 0.85 16.55 -7.82
N VAL A 170 1.49 17.22 -8.78
CA VAL A 170 2.54 18.20 -8.53
C VAL A 170 1.94 19.60 -8.56
N SER A 171 2.36 20.43 -7.60
CA SER A 171 2.08 21.86 -7.60
C SER A 171 3.33 22.66 -7.25
N ASN A 172 3.34 23.94 -7.64
CA ASN A 172 4.40 24.90 -7.36
C ASN A 172 5.83 24.41 -7.72
N PRO A 173 6.07 23.84 -8.92
CA PRO A 173 7.43 23.48 -9.30
C PRO A 173 8.29 24.73 -9.50
N VAL A 174 9.46 24.75 -8.87
CA VAL A 174 10.44 25.83 -8.94
C VAL A 174 11.79 25.22 -9.30
N ASN A 175 12.46 25.79 -10.33
CA ASN A 175 13.78 25.35 -10.80
C ASN A 175 13.86 23.85 -11.19
N CYS A 176 12.75 23.27 -11.63
CA CYS A 176 12.68 21.88 -12.05
C CYS A 176 12.88 21.65 -13.56
N GLY A 177 13.03 22.73 -14.33
CA GLY A 177 13.08 22.67 -15.80
C GLY A 177 11.84 21.97 -16.37
N ALA A 178 12.04 21.10 -17.36
CA ALA A 178 10.99 20.27 -17.94
C ALA A 178 10.82 18.92 -17.22
N ILE A 179 11.60 18.64 -16.17
CA ILE A 179 11.64 17.31 -15.53
C ILE A 179 10.39 17.12 -14.65
N VAL A 180 10.10 18.09 -13.80
CA VAL A 180 8.93 18.10 -12.92
C VAL A 180 8.07 19.31 -13.24
N THR A 181 6.86 19.05 -13.72
CA THR A 181 5.88 20.06 -14.13
C THR A 181 4.56 19.82 -13.41
N PRO A 182 3.59 20.75 -13.45
CA PRO A 182 2.25 20.49 -12.91
C PRO A 182 1.52 19.32 -13.59
N THR A 183 1.93 18.93 -14.80
CA THR A 183 1.36 17.77 -15.52
C THR A 183 2.02 16.44 -15.12
N THR A 184 3.13 16.48 -14.39
CA THR A 184 3.79 15.28 -13.86
C THR A 184 2.83 14.59 -12.88
N LYS A 185 2.70 13.26 -13.02
CA LYS A 185 1.84 12.42 -12.20
C LYS A 185 2.72 11.49 -11.36
N PRO A 186 3.12 11.89 -10.15
CA PRO A 186 4.05 11.09 -9.36
C PRO A 186 3.44 9.75 -8.93
N THR A 187 4.31 8.79 -8.68
CA THR A 187 3.94 7.54 -8.00
C THR A 187 4.79 7.37 -6.75
N PHE A 188 4.19 6.87 -5.67
CA PHE A 188 4.87 6.55 -4.44
C PHE A 188 4.70 5.07 -4.12
N LYS A 189 5.83 4.39 -3.90
CA LYS A 189 5.88 2.95 -3.62
C LYS A 189 6.75 2.69 -2.40
N GLY A 190 6.28 1.84 -1.50
CA GLY A 190 7.01 1.52 -0.29
C GLY A 190 6.21 0.64 0.65
N ASN A 191 6.91 -0.20 1.41
CA ASN A 191 6.31 -1.02 2.45
C ASN A 191 6.64 -0.43 3.81
N TYR A 192 5.67 -0.41 4.72
CA TYR A 192 5.86 0.02 6.10
C TYR A 192 5.42 -1.07 7.06
N ALA A 193 6.30 -1.48 7.97
CA ALA A 193 5.94 -2.32 9.10
C ALA A 193 5.28 -1.47 10.18
N VAL A 194 4.00 -1.71 10.43
CA VAL A 194 3.17 -0.99 11.40
C VAL A 194 3.09 -1.77 12.70
N THR A 195 3.35 -1.09 13.82
CA THR A 195 3.25 -1.68 15.16
C THR A 195 2.53 -0.74 16.12
N VAL A 196 1.89 -1.31 17.13
CA VAL A 196 1.33 -0.57 18.26
C VAL A 196 2.48 0.07 19.03
N ALA A 197 2.43 1.39 19.25
CA ALA A 197 3.57 2.16 19.74
C ALA A 197 4.03 1.74 21.15
N SER A 198 3.12 1.26 21.99
CA SER A 198 3.40 0.87 23.38
C SER A 198 3.89 -0.58 23.55
N THR A 199 3.50 -1.48 22.66
CA THR A 199 3.76 -2.92 22.81
C THR A 199 4.62 -3.52 21.70
N GLY A 200 4.74 -2.85 20.56
CA GLY A 200 5.39 -3.41 19.36
C GLY A 200 4.58 -4.48 18.65
N ALA A 201 3.36 -4.78 19.12
CA ALA A 201 2.49 -5.78 18.50
C ALA A 201 1.99 -5.32 17.12
N ILE A 202 1.69 -6.29 16.24
CA ILE A 202 1.05 -6.02 14.95
C ILE A 202 -0.43 -5.69 15.21
N PRO A 203 -0.92 -4.49 14.81
CA PRO A 203 -2.34 -4.19 14.90
C PRO A 203 -3.13 -4.97 13.85
N THR A 204 -4.45 -5.00 13.97
CA THR A 204 -5.32 -5.64 12.98
C THR A 204 -6.45 -4.72 12.56
N ILE A 205 -6.85 -4.85 11.30
CA ILE A 205 -8.01 -4.17 10.71
C ILE A 205 -8.92 -5.25 10.14
N VAL A 206 -10.19 -5.27 10.57
CA VAL A 206 -11.19 -6.23 10.11
C VAL A 206 -12.41 -5.45 9.62
N GLY A 207 -12.75 -5.62 8.35
CA GLY A 207 -13.99 -5.11 7.77
C GLY A 207 -15.11 -6.14 7.86
N SER A 208 -16.32 -5.69 8.17
CA SER A 208 -17.52 -6.52 8.15
C SER A 208 -18.72 -5.75 7.58
N ASN A 209 -19.75 -6.50 7.21
CA ASN A 209 -21.07 -5.96 6.89
C ASN A 209 -22.05 -6.57 7.92
N PRO A 210 -22.68 -5.75 8.78
CA PRO A 210 -23.62 -6.22 9.80
C PRO A 210 -24.94 -6.73 9.21
#